data_AF-A0AAV5RYB0-F1
#
_entry.id   AF-A0AAV5RYB0-F1
#
_cell.length_a   1.000
_cell.length_b   1.000
_cell.length_c   1.000
_cell.angle_alpha   90.00
_cell.angle_beta   90.00
_cell.angle_gamma   90.00
#
_symmetry.space_group_name_H-M   'P 1'
#
loop_
_entity.id
_entity.type
_entity.pdbx_description
1 polymer ?
#
loop_
_entity_poly.entity_id
_entity_poly.type
_entity_poly.pdbx_seq_one_letter_code
_entity_poly.pdbx_strand_id
1 'polypeptide(L)'
;MPPNSIPSRDTLTDSVFLRPWIRKLFRERRLNGHGFQKPIRNAIPRLSETDMEAPLRSERIMRNKRHFMKITNFHKVEDYRVYASIRDNEHQMLS
;
A
#
# COMPACT_ATOMS: atom_id res chain seq x y z
N MET A 1 -3.95 18.89 11.49
CA MET A 1 -3.92 17.44 11.20
C MET A 1 -2.62 17.12 10.48
N PRO A 2 -1.85 16.10 10.91
CA PRO A 2 -0.65 15.70 10.19
C PRO A 2 -0.99 15.19 8.77
N PRO A 3 -0.07 15.32 7.80
CA PRO A 3 -0.31 14.90 6.42
C PRO A 3 -0.49 13.37 6.34
N ASN A 4 -1.54 12.92 5.64
CA ASN A 4 -1.91 11.50 5.50
C ASN A 4 -0.97 10.68 4.60
N SER A 5 0.04 11.31 4.01
CA SER A 5 1.09 10.67 3.22
C SER A 5 2.37 11.47 3.37
N ILE A 6 3.47 10.79 3.68
CA ILE A 6 4.80 11.40 3.84
C ILE A 6 5.67 11.00 2.64
N PRO A 7 6.45 11.91 2.04
CA PRO A 7 7.40 11.55 0.99
C PRO A 7 8.40 10.50 1.48
N SER A 8 8.68 9.52 0.64
CA SER A 8 9.69 8.52 0.90
C SER A 8 11.10 9.13 0.95
N ARG A 9 11.92 8.68 1.90
CA ARG A 9 13.32 9.11 2.08
C ARG A 9 14.35 8.25 1.35
N ASP A 10 14.05 6.99 1.02
CA ASP A 10 15.02 6.07 0.38
C ASP A 10 14.63 5.73 -1.05
N THR A 11 15.46 6.12 -2.02
CA THR A 11 15.27 5.89 -3.47
C THR A 11 16.23 4.85 -4.06
N LEU A 12 16.94 4.08 -3.22
CA LEU A 12 17.89 3.06 -3.66
C LEU A 12 17.18 1.90 -4.37
N THR A 13 17.46 1.76 -5.67
CA THR A 13 17.13 0.64 -6.60
C THR A 13 15.89 -0.17 -6.21
N ASP A 14 14.75 0.51 -6.18
CA ASP A 14 13.46 -0.15 -6.03
C ASP A 14 13.17 -1.08 -7.23
N SER A 15 12.55 -2.24 -6.96
CA SER A 15 12.13 -3.19 -8.00
C SER A 15 11.27 -2.52 -9.07
N VAL A 16 11.38 -2.95 -10.33
CA VAL A 16 10.58 -2.42 -11.46
C VAL A 16 9.06 -2.56 -11.28
N PHE A 17 8.64 -3.44 -10.37
CA PHE A 17 7.25 -3.66 -9.98
C PHE A 17 6.76 -2.69 -8.90
N LEU A 18 7.67 -2.11 -8.12
CA LEU A 18 7.33 -1.12 -7.09
C LEU A 18 7.13 0.26 -7.75
N ARG A 19 5.88 0.52 -8.16
CA ARG A 19 5.50 1.76 -8.84
C ARG A 19 4.67 2.66 -7.92
N PRO A 20 4.67 3.99 -8.12
CA PRO A 20 3.85 4.90 -7.32
C PRO A 20 2.34 4.65 -7.50
N TRP A 21 1.59 4.56 -6.40
CA TRP A 21 0.14 4.38 -6.38
C TRP A 21 -0.57 4.97 -5.16
N ILE A 22 0.08 5.10 -4.00
CA ILE A 22 -0.50 5.55 -2.72
C ILE A 22 -1.03 6.99 -2.84
N ARG A 23 -0.23 7.91 -3.38
CA ARG A 23 -0.66 9.31 -3.59
C ARG A 23 -1.89 9.39 -4.49
N LYS A 24 -1.93 8.59 -5.55
CA LYS A 24 -3.06 8.54 -6.50
C LYS A 24 -4.32 8.04 -5.78
N LEU A 25 -4.21 6.99 -4.97
CA LEU A 25 -5.32 6.46 -4.18
C LEU A 25 -5.95 7.53 -3.28
N PHE A 26 -5.13 8.27 -2.51
CA PHE A 26 -5.65 9.31 -1.63
C PHE A 26 -6.25 10.50 -2.39
N ARG A 27 -5.68 10.86 -3.55
CA ARG A 27 -6.22 11.91 -4.41
C ARG A 27 -7.59 11.52 -4.99
N GLU A 28 -7.71 10.33 -5.57
CA GLU A 28 -8.98 9.79 -6.10
C GLU A 28 -10.05 9.79 -5.01
N ARG A 29 -9.69 9.36 -3.81
CA ARG A 29 -10.60 9.35 -2.67
C ARG A 29 -11.14 10.75 -2.32
N ARG A 30 -10.24 11.73 -2.26
CA ARG A 30 -10.60 13.13 -1.97
C ARG A 30 -11.49 13.74 -3.05
N LEU A 31 -11.21 13.44 -4.32
CA LEU A 31 -12.01 13.90 -5.46
C LEU A 31 -13.43 13.31 -5.44
N ASN A 32 -13.58 12.06 -5.01
CA ASN A 32 -14.88 11.38 -4.92
C ASN A 32 -15.71 11.82 -3.69
N GLY A 33 -15.35 12.93 -3.03
CA GLY A 33 -16.05 13.45 -1.85
C GLY A 33 -15.98 12.56 -0.61
N HIS A 34 -15.22 11.46 -0.67
CA HIS A 34 -15.02 10.57 0.45
C HIS A 34 -13.84 11.07 1.30
N GLY A 35 -14.14 11.71 2.43
CA GLY A 35 -13.13 12.02 3.43
C GLY A 35 -12.38 10.78 3.92
N PHE A 36 -11.24 10.98 4.57
CA PHE A 36 -10.43 9.88 5.13
C PHE A 36 -11.04 9.22 6.37
N GLN A 37 -12.20 9.72 6.83
CA GLN A 37 -12.94 9.21 7.99
C GLN A 37 -13.51 7.81 7.78
N LYS A 38 -13.71 7.37 6.53
CA LYS A 38 -14.16 6.01 6.23
C LYS A 38 -12.95 5.10 5.93
N PRO A 39 -13.06 3.78 6.02
CA PRO A 39 -12.04 2.88 5.47
C PRO A 39 -12.00 2.98 3.93
N ILE A 40 -10.82 2.88 3.30
CA ILE A 40 -10.72 2.71 1.85
C ILE A 40 -10.96 1.23 1.54
N ARG A 41 -12.21 0.89 1.20
CA ARG A 41 -12.54 -0.48 0.78
C ARG A 41 -11.85 -0.77 -0.55
N ASN A 42 -11.28 -1.98 -0.67
CA ASN A 42 -10.62 -2.46 -1.89
C ASN A 42 -9.49 -1.53 -2.39
N ALA A 43 -8.79 -0.84 -1.49
CA ALA A 43 -7.59 -0.07 -1.83
C ALA A 43 -6.61 -0.94 -2.63
N ILE A 44 -6.40 -2.16 -2.15
CA ILE A 44 -5.68 -3.26 -2.78
C ILE A 44 -6.71 -4.36 -3.05
N PRO A 45 -6.77 -4.93 -4.27
CA PRO A 45 -7.68 -6.04 -4.56
C PRO A 45 -7.42 -7.25 -3.65
N ARG A 46 -8.45 -8.06 -3.41
CA ARG A 46 -8.30 -9.32 -2.69
C ARG A 46 -7.57 -10.35 -3.55
N LEU A 47 -6.69 -11.12 -2.91
CA LEU A 47 -5.93 -12.21 -3.51
C LEU A 47 -6.47 -13.55 -3.01
N SER A 48 -6.35 -14.60 -3.81
CA SER A 48 -6.64 -15.98 -3.36
C SER A 48 -5.43 -16.58 -2.63
N GLU A 49 -5.62 -17.73 -1.99
CA GLU A 49 -4.51 -18.49 -1.38
C GLU A 49 -3.46 -18.88 -2.42
N THR A 50 -3.89 -19.33 -3.60
CA THR A 50 -2.99 -19.65 -4.73
C THR A 50 -2.14 -18.45 -5.19
N ASP A 51 -2.70 -17.23 -5.14
CA ASP A 51 -1.96 -16.02 -5.45
C ASP A 51 -0.84 -15.77 -4.40
N MET A 52 -1.10 -16.12 -3.14
CA MET A 52 -0.16 -15.91 -2.02
C MET A 52 0.92 -16.99 -1.92
N GLU A 53 0.66 -18.22 -2.37
CA GLU A 53 1.65 -19.31 -2.38
C GLU A 53 2.83 -19.02 -3.32
N ALA A 54 2.56 -18.43 -4.49
CA ALA A 54 3.57 -18.12 -5.49
C ALA A 54 3.34 -16.72 -6.10
N PRO A 55 3.59 -15.64 -5.34
CA PRO A 55 3.17 -14.30 -5.75
C PRO A 55 3.86 -13.78 -7.01
N LEU A 56 5.09 -14.23 -7.27
CA LEU A 56 5.83 -13.89 -8.49
C LEU A 56 5.31 -14.59 -9.74
N ARG A 57 4.52 -15.67 -9.58
CA ARG A 57 3.87 -16.40 -10.68
C ARG A 57 2.42 -15.98 -10.89
N SER A 58 1.81 -15.28 -9.92
CA SER A 58 0.46 -14.77 -10.05
C SER A 58 0.42 -13.57 -11.00
N GLU A 59 -0.17 -13.76 -12.18
CA GLU A 59 -0.41 -12.64 -13.10
C GLU A 59 -1.21 -11.50 -12.45
N ARG A 60 -2.12 -11.85 -11.53
CA ARG A 60 -2.99 -10.91 -10.85
C ARG A 60 -2.19 -9.95 -9.96
N ILE A 61 -1.18 -10.48 -9.27
CA ILE A 61 -0.23 -9.70 -8.47
C ILE A 61 0.66 -8.89 -9.41
N MET A 62 1.32 -9.56 -10.37
CA MET A 62 2.33 -8.95 -11.23
C MET A 62 1.79 -7.81 -12.10
N ARG A 63 0.52 -7.86 -12.52
CA ARG A 63 -0.13 -6.81 -13.33
C ARG A 63 -0.61 -5.62 -12.51
N ASN A 64 -0.74 -5.74 -11.19
CA ASN A 64 -1.29 -4.68 -10.36
C ASN A 64 -0.28 -4.16 -9.34
N LYS A 65 0.25 -2.97 -9.65
CA LYS A 65 1.21 -2.23 -8.80
C LYS A 65 0.78 -2.05 -7.34
N ARG A 66 -0.51 -2.09 -7.03
CA ARG A 66 -1.02 -1.90 -5.66
C ARG A 66 -0.69 -3.07 -4.73
N HIS A 67 -0.29 -4.23 -5.27
CA HIS A 67 0.21 -5.35 -4.47
C HIS A 67 1.69 -5.20 -4.08
N PHE A 68 2.41 -4.27 -4.69
CA PHE A 68 3.82 -4.03 -4.38
C PHE A 68 3.95 -2.86 -3.41
N MET A 69 4.53 -3.15 -2.25
CA MET A 69 4.85 -2.19 -1.19
C MET A 69 6.02 -2.70 -0.36
N LYS A 70 6.69 -1.79 0.33
CA LYS A 70 7.72 -2.12 1.32
C LYS A 70 7.20 -1.77 2.71
N ILE A 71 7.46 -2.64 3.68
CA ILE A 71 7.24 -2.32 5.10
C ILE A 71 8.44 -1.46 5.55
N THR A 72 8.19 -0.30 6.14
CA THR A 72 9.24 0.59 6.65
C THR A 72 9.40 0.52 8.15
N ASN A 73 8.34 0.24 8.89
CA ASN A 73 8.40 0.10 10.33
C ASN A 73 7.28 -0.82 10.86
N PHE A 74 7.56 -1.57 11.92
CA PHE A 74 6.56 -2.31 12.69
C PHE A 74 6.31 -1.56 13.99
N HIS A 75 5.05 -1.32 14.33
CA HIS A 75 4.69 -0.54 15.52
C HIS A 75 4.26 -1.42 16.69
N LYS A 76 3.25 -2.28 16.47
CA LYS A 76 2.71 -3.16 17.51
C LYS A 76 1.90 -4.32 16.93
N VAL A 77 1.65 -5.33 17.76
CA VAL A 77 0.68 -6.39 17.51
C VAL A 77 -0.40 -6.31 18.58
N GLU A 78 -1.66 -6.21 18.18
CA GLU A 78 -2.81 -6.08 19.08
C GLU A 78 -4.03 -6.75 18.43
N ASP A 79 -4.83 -7.50 19.20
CA ASP A 79 -6.02 -8.22 18.70
C ASP A 79 -5.76 -9.11 17.47
N TYR A 80 -4.64 -9.84 17.46
CA TYR A 80 -4.18 -10.66 16.32
C TYR A 80 -3.96 -9.86 15.02
N ARG A 81 -3.76 -8.54 15.12
CA ARG A 81 -3.46 -7.64 14.00
C ARG A 81 -2.09 -7.01 14.16
N VAL A 82 -1.36 -6.93 13.05
CA VAL A 82 -0.05 -6.26 12.98
C VAL A 82 -0.27 -4.84 12.47
N TYR A 83 0.25 -3.86 13.22
CA TYR A 83 0.21 -2.45 12.84
C TYR A 83 1.60 -2.02 12.35
N ALA A 84 1.68 -1.52 11.13
CA ALA A 84 2.94 -1.23 10.45
C ALA A 84 2.86 0.05 9.59
N SER A 85 4.02 0.61 9.25
CA SER A 85 4.13 1.60 8.18
C SER A 85 4.54 0.89 6.89
N ILE A 86 3.87 1.24 5.79
CA ILE A 86 4.18 0.73 4.46
C ILE A 86 4.40 1.89 3.50
N ARG A 87 5.16 1.65 2.43
CA ARG A 87 5.41 2.64 1.39
C ARG A 87 5.35 2.02 0.00
N ASP A 88 5.05 2.87 -0.97
CA ASP A 88 5.41 2.63 -2.36
C ASP A 88 6.75 3.33 -2.67
N ASN A 89 7.05 3.55 -3.94
CA ASN A 89 8.28 4.23 -4.35
C ASN A 89 8.33 5.71 -3.91
N GLU A 90 7.19 6.39 -3.75
CA GLU A 90 7.16 7.84 -3.52
C GLU A 90 6.60 8.25 -2.15
N HIS A 91 5.65 7.50 -1.59
CA HIS A 91 4.88 7.90 -0.41
C HIS A 91 4.75 6.75 0.59
N GLN A 92 4.69 7.11 1.87
CA GLN A 92 4.41 6.22 2.99
C GLN A 92 2.98 6.41 3.51
N MET A 93 2.35 5.31 3.97
CA MET A 93 1.10 5.29 4.72
C MET A 93 1.13 4.28 5.87
N LEU A 94 0.23 4.45 6.84
CA LEU A 94 0.02 3.50 7.94
C LEU A 94 -0.88 2.34 7.47
N SER A 95 -0.57 1.13 7.91
CA SER A 95 -1.27 -0.12 7.63
C SER A 95 -1.63 -0.89 8.87
#